data_AF-A0A8S2RAS4-F1
#
_entry.id   AF-A0A8S2RAS4-F1
#
_cell.length_a   1.000
_cell.length_b   1.000
_cell.length_c   1.000
_cell.angle_alpha   90.00
_cell.angle_beta   90.00
_cell.angle_gamma   90.00
#
_symmetry.space_group_name_H-M   'P 1'
#
loop_
_entity.id
_entity.type
_entity.pdbx_description
1 polymer ?
#
loop_
_entity_poly.entity_id
_entity_poly.type
_entity_poly.pdbx_seq_one_letter_code
_entity_poly.pdbx_strand_id
1 'polypeptide(L)'
;RPEFVQKVGGRCMRLALDGLTLAVGDRNGNIRIIDMQTFKQIALVEAHDSEVLSVDFGQSSDMNATFLASSSRDRFVHIFDASKDYQLVAT
;
A
#
# COMPACT_ATOMS: atom_id res chain seq x y z
N ARG A 1 25.65 -2.70 -16.67
CA ARG A 1 25.70 -1.97 -15.38
C ARG A 1 24.37 -2.24 -14.71
N PRO A 2 24.29 -2.93 -13.56
CA PRO A 2 23.00 -3.13 -12.93
C PRO A 2 22.48 -1.76 -12.50
N GLU A 3 21.22 -1.49 -12.85
CA GLU A 3 20.52 -0.30 -12.39
C GLU A 3 20.52 -0.28 -10.86
N PHE A 4 20.89 0.87 -10.27
CA PHE A 4 20.77 1.07 -8.83
C PHE A 4 19.27 1.09 -8.49
N VAL A 5 18.70 -0.08 -8.20
CA VAL A 5 17.40 -0.14 -7.55
C VAL A 5 17.63 0.38 -6.14
N GLN A 6 17.21 1.62 -5.88
CA GLN A 6 17.28 2.20 -4.56
C GLN A 6 16.48 1.29 -3.62
N LYS A 7 17.19 0.59 -2.73
CA LYS A 7 16.57 -0.25 -1.69
C LYS A 7 15.96 0.69 -0.65
N VAL A 8 14.71 1.10 -0.85
CA VAL A 8 13.95 1.84 0.15
C VAL A 8 13.44 0.83 1.18
N GLY A 9 13.82 0.99 2.45
CA GLY A 9 13.40 0.11 3.53
C GLY A 9 11.92 0.29 3.89
N GLY A 10 11.21 -0.81 4.06
CA GLY A 10 9.82 -0.78 4.55
C GLY A 10 9.73 -0.35 6.01
N ARG A 11 8.66 0.37 6.36
CA ARG A 11 8.38 0.90 7.70
C ARG A 11 7.20 0.19 8.38
N CYS A 12 6.18 -0.15 7.61
CA CYS A 12 5.00 -0.88 8.06
C CYS A 12 4.58 -1.88 6.98
N MET A 13 3.87 -2.94 7.36
CA MET A 13 3.39 -3.94 6.40
C MET A 13 2.09 -4.61 6.87
N ARG A 14 1.26 -5.01 5.92
CA ARG A 14 0.02 -5.76 6.16
C ARG A 14 -0.28 -6.72 5.01
N LEU A 15 -0.64 -7.95 5.34
CA LEU A 15 -1.24 -8.89 4.39
C LEU A 15 -2.71 -8.55 4.19
N ALA A 16 -3.18 -8.62 2.96
CA ALA A 16 -4.60 -8.59 2.64
C ALA A 16 -5.30 -9.84 3.22
N LEU A 17 -6.63 -9.79 3.30
CA LEU A 17 -7.46 -10.84 3.89
C LEU A 17 -7.32 -12.19 3.15
N ASP A 18 -7.00 -12.15 1.85
CA ASP A 18 -6.74 -13.35 1.04
C ASP A 18 -5.36 -13.98 1.30
N GLY A 19 -4.45 -13.29 2.00
CA GLY A 19 -3.06 -13.69 2.21
C GLY A 19 -2.19 -13.70 0.95
N LEU A 20 -2.71 -13.27 -0.20
CA LEU A 20 -2.02 -13.27 -1.49
C LEU A 20 -1.39 -11.92 -1.82
N THR A 21 -1.82 -10.86 -1.15
CA THR A 21 -1.30 -9.51 -1.35
C THR A 21 -0.66 -8.97 -0.09
N LEU A 22 0.51 -8.34 -0.22
CA LEU A 22 1.19 -7.64 0.87
C LEU A 22 1.37 -6.16 0.50
N ALA A 23 0.88 -5.27 1.37
CA ALA A 23 1.19 -3.84 1.31
C ALA A 23 2.36 -3.52 2.23
N VAL A 24 3.32 -2.73 1.75
CA VAL A 24 4.49 -2.27 2.51
C VAL A 24 4.63 -0.76 2.35
N GLY A 25 4.37 -0.01 3.41
CA GLY A 25 4.58 1.44 3.46
C GLY A 25 6.03 1.80 3.77
N ASP A 26 6.57 2.87 3.19
CA ASP A 26 7.96 3.31 3.38
C ASP A 26 8.10 4.74 3.94
N ARG A 27 9.37 5.14 4.18
CA ARG A 27 9.71 6.44 4.76
C ARG A 27 9.53 7.63 3.81
N ASN A 28 9.36 7.37 2.52
CA ASN A 28 9.20 8.38 1.49
C ASN A 28 7.72 8.54 1.09
N GLY A 29 6.79 7.93 1.82
CA GLY A 29 5.37 8.05 1.57
C GLY A 29 4.81 7.09 0.53
N ASN A 30 5.61 6.12 0.08
CA ASN A 30 5.13 5.14 -0.89
C ASN A 30 4.59 3.89 -0.20
N ILE A 31 3.64 3.24 -0.86
CA ILE A 31 3.17 1.89 -0.52
C ILE A 31 3.49 0.97 -1.69
N ARG A 32 4.28 -0.07 -1.44
CA ARG A 32 4.55 -1.14 -2.41
C ARG A 32 3.54 -2.25 -2.21
N ILE A 33 2.95 -2.70 -3.31
CA ILE A 33 2.06 -3.86 -3.33
C ILE A 33 2.83 -5.03 -3.91
N ILE A 34 2.88 -6.12 -3.16
CA ILE A 34 3.64 -7.32 -3.48
C ILE A 34 2.68 -8.49 -3.62
N ASP A 35 2.79 -9.21 -4.73
CA ASP A 35 2.15 -10.50 -4.93
C ASP A 35 2.93 -11.57 -4.15
N MET A 36 2.26 -12.27 -3.24
CA MET A 36 2.88 -13.23 -2.33
C MET A 36 3.09 -14.61 -2.95
N GLN A 37 2.57 -14.88 -4.15
CA GLN A 37 2.85 -16.12 -4.88
C GLN A 37 4.19 -16.03 -5.63
N THR A 38 4.47 -14.86 -6.20
CA THR A 38 5.61 -14.60 -7.08
C THR A 38 6.70 -13.77 -6.41
N PHE A 39 6.39 -13.14 -5.27
CA PHE A 39 7.24 -12.19 -4.53
C PHE A 39 7.67 -10.98 -5.37
N LYS A 40 6.87 -10.62 -6.38
CA LYS A 40 7.12 -9.46 -7.23
C LYS A 40 6.28 -8.29 -6.77
N GLN A 41 6.85 -7.10 -6.89
CA GLN A 41 6.07 -5.87 -6.78
C GLN A 41 5.13 -5.78 -7.98
N ILE A 42 3.83 -5.64 -7.69
CA ILE A 42 2.77 -5.52 -8.71
C ILE A 42 2.22 -4.09 -8.83
N ALA A 43 2.38 -3.26 -7.79
CA ALA A 43 2.06 -1.84 -7.85
C ALA A 43 2.95 -1.01 -6.91
N LEU A 44 3.06 0.28 -7.20
CA LEU A 44 3.67 1.30 -6.35
C LEU A 44 2.70 2.48 -6.24
N VAL A 45 2.26 2.77 -5.03
CA VAL A 45 1.32 3.85 -4.73
C VAL A 45 2.09 4.97 -4.05
N GLU A 46 2.17 6.14 -4.69
CA GLU A 46 2.70 7.38 -4.09
C GLU A 46 1.63 7.94 -3.16
N ALA A 47 1.52 7.36 -1.97
CA ALA A 47 0.38 7.59 -1.09
C ALA A 47 0.47 8.90 -0.33
N HIS A 48 1.66 9.32 0.10
CA HIS A 48 1.83 10.39 1.08
C HIS A 48 3.07 11.24 0.80
N ASP A 49 3.12 12.45 1.37
CA ASP A 49 4.30 13.34 1.27
C ASP A 49 5.34 13.07 2.39
N SER A 50 5.07 12.09 3.25
CA SER A 50 5.94 11.73 4.38
C SER A 50 5.79 10.25 4.77
N GLU A 51 6.56 9.81 5.76
CA GLU A 51 6.62 8.42 6.24
C GLU A 51 5.23 7.81 6.43
N VAL A 52 4.96 6.70 5.73
CA VAL A 52 3.78 5.87 5.98
C VAL A 52 3.99 5.15 7.30
N LEU A 53 3.11 5.44 8.26
CA LEU A 53 3.18 4.94 9.63
C LEU A 53 2.42 3.63 9.81
N SER A 54 1.31 3.47 9.08
CA SER A 54 0.47 2.28 9.11
C SER A 54 -0.22 2.06 7.78
N VAL A 55 -0.50 0.79 7.49
CA VAL A 55 -1.36 0.34 6.39
C VAL A 55 -2.31 -0.73 6.91
N ASP A 56 -3.56 -0.72 6.48
CA ASP A 56 -4.50 -1.80 6.81
C ASP A 56 -5.48 -2.09 5.68
N PHE A 57 -5.86 -3.35 5.54
CA PHE A 57 -6.84 -3.80 4.56
C PHE A 57 -8.20 -3.97 5.23
N GLY A 58 -9.25 -3.47 4.58
CA GLY A 58 -10.63 -3.69 4.96
C GLY A 58 -11.46 -4.15 3.76
N GLN A 59 -12.54 -4.86 4.01
CA GLN A 59 -13.48 -5.25 2.95
C GLN A 59 -14.86 -4.69 3.27
N SER A 60 -15.49 -4.07 2.27
CA SER A 60 -16.89 -3.68 2.36
C SER A 60 -17.73 -4.72 1.62
N SER A 61 -18.58 -5.44 2.36
CA SER A 61 -19.54 -6.38 1.79
C SER A 61 -20.50 -5.69 0.83
N ASP A 62 -20.95 -4.49 1.20
CA ASP A 62 -21.99 -3.75 0.50
C ASP A 62 -21.50 -3.20 -0.85
N MET A 63 -20.21 -2.83 -0.91
CA MET A 63 -19.57 -2.32 -2.13
C MET A 63 -18.84 -3.41 -2.93
N ASN A 64 -18.78 -4.65 -2.41
CA ASN A 64 -17.95 -5.73 -2.94
C ASN A 64 -16.52 -5.27 -3.28
N ALA A 65 -15.94 -4.46 -2.39
CA ALA A 65 -14.67 -3.78 -2.61
C ALA A 65 -13.71 -4.05 -1.45
N THR A 66 -12.42 -4.13 -1.78
CA THR A 66 -11.34 -4.17 -0.79
C THR A 66 -10.70 -2.79 -0.75
N PHE A 67 -10.62 -2.21 0.44
CA PHE A 67 -9.98 -0.94 0.67
C PHE A 67 -8.62 -1.13 1.36
N LEU A 68 -7.68 -0.27 0.99
CA LEU A 68 -6.41 -0.10 1.69
C LEU A 68 -6.43 1.27 2.36
N ALA A 69 -6.40 1.28 3.68
CA ALA A 69 -6.21 2.50 4.46
C ALA A 69 -4.72 2.69 4.75
N SER A 70 -4.27 3.94 4.77
CA SER A 70 -2.91 4.31 5.14
C SER A 70 -2.88 5.60 5.93
N SER A 71 -1.95 5.71 6.86
CA SER A 71 -1.74 6.92 7.66
C SER A 71 -0.29 7.35 7.64
N SER A 72 -0.05 8.65 7.69
CA SER A 72 1.30 9.22 7.52
C SER A 72 1.60 10.37 8.47
N ARG A 73 2.89 10.71 8.57
CA ARG A 73 3.38 11.93 9.23
C ARG A 73 2.95 13.21 8.53
N ASP A 74 2.45 13.15 7.29
CA ASP A 74 1.89 14.30 6.58
C ASP A 74 0.56 14.81 7.18
N ARG A 75 -0.01 14.04 8.13
CA ARG A 75 -1.24 14.28 8.90
C ARG A 75 -2.53 13.88 8.18
N PHE A 76 -2.44 13.11 7.09
CA PHE A 76 -3.59 12.60 6.36
C PHE A 76 -3.77 11.10 6.53
N VAL A 77 -4.98 10.63 6.23
CA VAL A 77 -5.33 9.20 6.13
C VAL A 77 -5.90 8.95 4.75
N HIS A 78 -5.17 8.23 3.91
CA HIS A 78 -5.66 7.92 2.56
C HIS A 78 -6.33 6.56 2.51
N ILE A 79 -7.48 6.52 1.84
CA ILE A 79 -8.24 5.30 1.55
C ILE A 79 -8.15 5.04 0.05
N PHE A 80 -7.72 3.84 -0.32
CA PHE A 80 -7.59 3.41 -1.71
C PHE A 80 -8.51 2.22 -2.00
N ASP A 81 -9.08 2.15 -3.19
CA ASP A 81 -9.82 0.99 -3.67
C ASP A 81 -8.84 -0.01 -4.33
N ALA A 82 -8.50 -1.08 -3.62
CA ALA A 82 -7.58 -2.11 -4.09
C ALA A 82 -8.15 -2.93 -5.25
N SER A 83 -9.48 -2.91 -5.46
CA SER A 83 -10.11 -3.57 -6.61
C SER A 83 -10.04 -2.73 -7.89
N LYS A 84 -9.67 -1.44 -7.76
CA LYS A 84 -9.55 -0.47 -8.85
C LYS A 84 -8.15 0.09 -8.93
N ASP A 85 -7.16 -0.80 -8.92
CA ASP A 85 -5.73 -0.44 -9.06
C ASP A 85 -5.28 0.60 -8.02
N TYR A 86 -5.75 0.44 -6.78
CA TYR A 86 -5.39 1.31 -5.65
C TYR A 86 -5.67 2.80 -5.91
N GLN A 87 -6.75 3.12 -6.61
CA GLN A 87 -7.21 4.50 -6.80
C GLN A 87 -7.56 5.16 -5.47
N LEU A 88 -7.16 6.42 -5.29
CA LEU A 88 -7.52 7.22 -4.11
C LEU A 88 -9.03 7.49 -4.08
N VAL A 89 -9.67 7.10 -2.99
CA VAL A 89 -11.10 7.27 -2.74
C VAL A 89 -11.35 8.46 -1.81
N ALA A 90 -10.53 8.59 -0.76
CA ALA A 90 -10.67 9.61 0.26
C ALA A 90 -9.34 9.93 0.96
N THR A 91 -9.27 11.11 1.56
CA THR A 91 -8.15 11.65 2.35
C THR A 91 -8.63 12.12 3.72
#